data_AF-A0A4R3XMM3-F1
#
_entry.id   AF-A0A4R3XMM3-F1
#
_cell.length_a   1.000
_cell.length_b   1.000
_cell.length_c   1.000
_cell.angle_alpha   90.00
_cell.angle_beta   90.00
_cell.angle_gamma   90.00
#
_symmetry.space_group_name_H-M   'P 1'
#
loop_
_entity.id
_entity.type
_entity.pdbx_description
1 polymer ?
#
loop_
_entity_poly.entity_id
_entity_poly.type
_entity_poly.pdbx_seq_one_letter_code
_entity_poly.pdbx_strand_id
1 'polypeptide(L)'
;MNTEFRFDDFGFNDKLAIVDRSDNYEWVEPQISSLFSAGIVRVELVADSGEGDDDVREALREYVKQNYVVDIQCDFGDEADISRAVSEAVAIRDRFLAGNYVSFGEMA
;
A
#
# COMPACT_ATOMS: atom_id res chain seq x y z
N MET A 1 -3.14 22.80 4.24
CA MET A 1 -4.11 22.12 5.14
C MET A 1 -3.46 20.84 5.59
N ASN A 2 -3.48 20.52 6.89
CA ASN A 2 -3.17 19.16 7.34
C ASN A 2 -4.41 18.31 7.03
N THR A 3 -4.47 17.78 5.82
CA THR A 3 -5.53 16.84 5.44
C THR A 3 -5.24 15.56 6.21
N GLU A 4 -6.11 15.25 7.18
CA GLU A 4 -5.98 14.06 8.00
C GLU A 4 -6.66 12.91 7.27
N PHE A 5 -5.87 11.91 6.89
CA PHE A 5 -6.35 10.72 6.22
C PHE A 5 -6.42 9.56 7.20
N ARG A 6 -7.41 8.68 7.03
CA ARG A 6 -7.53 7.43 7.80
C ARG A 6 -7.95 6.29 6.89
N PHE A 7 -7.77 5.06 7.36
CA PHE A 7 -8.35 3.89 6.70
C PHE A 7 -9.72 3.57 7.30
N ASP A 8 -10.63 3.15 6.44
CA ASP A 8 -12.00 2.80 6.78
C ASP A 8 -12.42 1.56 5.99
N ASP A 9 -13.00 0.58 6.68
CA ASP A 9 -13.59 -0.60 6.07
C ASP A 9 -15.11 -0.39 6.04
N PHE A 10 -15.63 0.22 4.97
CA PHE A 10 -17.06 0.48 4.83
C PHE A 10 -17.95 -0.79 4.83
N GLY A 11 -17.40 -1.98 5.11
CA GLY A 11 -18.09 -3.27 5.14
C GLY A 11 -18.49 -3.77 3.75
N PHE A 12 -17.98 -3.16 2.70
CA PHE A 12 -18.28 -3.49 1.30
C PHE A 12 -17.18 -4.37 0.71
N ASN A 13 -17.54 -5.63 0.38
CA ASN A 13 -16.69 -6.57 -0.36
C ASN A 13 -15.27 -6.76 0.24
N ASP A 14 -15.13 -6.66 1.56
CA ASP A 14 -13.84 -6.72 2.27
C ASP A 14 -12.79 -5.71 1.74
N LYS A 15 -13.24 -4.62 1.09
CA LYS A 15 -12.37 -3.57 0.56
C LYS A 15 -12.11 -2.52 1.62
N LEU A 16 -10.85 -2.10 1.70
CA LEU A 16 -10.41 -1.00 2.53
C LEU A 16 -10.39 0.29 1.71
N ALA A 17 -10.83 1.40 2.29
CA ALA A 17 -10.69 2.72 1.70
C ALA A 17 -9.73 3.57 2.53
N ILE A 18 -9.04 4.50 1.86
CA ILE A 18 -8.45 5.66 2.52
C ILE A 18 -9.42 6.84 2.37
N VAL A 19 -9.73 7.51 3.48
CA VAL A 19 -10.78 8.53 3.55
C VAL A 19 -10.27 9.82 4.17
N ASP A 20 -10.82 10.96 3.74
CA ASP A 20 -10.63 12.25 4.40
C ASP A 20 -11.74 12.53 5.44
N ARG A 21 -11.70 13.71 6.07
CA ARG A 21 -12.72 14.12 7.07
C ARG A 21 -14.08 14.45 6.47
N SER A 22 -14.18 14.59 5.16
CA SER A 22 -15.41 14.93 4.44
C SER A 22 -16.00 13.73 3.70
N ASP A 23 -15.54 12.52 4.05
CA ASP A 23 -15.94 11.24 3.46
C ASP A 23 -15.63 11.11 1.96
N ASN A 24 -14.68 11.89 1.43
CA ASN A 24 -14.05 11.59 0.14
C ASN A 24 -13.13 10.39 0.33
N TYR A 25 -13.13 9.45 -0.62
CA TYR A 25 -12.38 8.22 -0.45
C TYR A 25 -11.79 7.65 -1.74
N GLU A 26 -10.78 6.80 -1.57
CA GLU A 26 -10.26 5.90 -2.59
C GLU A 26 -10.16 4.48 -2.00
N TRP A 27 -10.67 3.49 -2.73
CA TRP A 27 -10.43 2.08 -2.47
C TRP A 27 -8.96 1.77 -2.68
N VAL A 28 -8.39 1.03 -1.73
CA VAL A 28 -6.98 0.70 -1.69
C VAL A 28 -6.77 -0.80 -1.53
N GLU A 29 -5.79 -1.34 -2.25
CA GLU A 29 -5.44 -2.76 -2.18
C GLU A 29 -3.91 -2.92 -2.19
N PRO A 30 -3.32 -3.71 -1.27
CA PRO A 30 -1.89 -3.93 -1.27
C PRO A 30 -1.50 -4.92 -2.38
N GLN A 31 -0.48 -4.56 -3.15
CA GLN A 31 0.06 -5.33 -4.26
C GLN A 31 1.53 -5.63 -4.03
N ILE A 32 1.97 -6.80 -4.51
CA ILE A 32 3.37 -7.19 -4.55
C ILE A 32 3.77 -7.34 -6.01
N SER A 33 4.82 -6.65 -6.42
CA SER A 33 5.34 -6.68 -7.79
C SER A 33 6.84 -6.98 -7.81
N SER A 34 7.33 -7.60 -8.88
CA SER A 34 8.75 -7.90 -9.07
C SER A 34 9.31 -7.05 -10.19
N LEU A 35 10.28 -6.20 -9.85
CA LEU A 35 10.99 -5.32 -10.77
C LEU A 35 12.36 -5.94 -11.06
N PHE A 36 12.38 -6.97 -11.92
CA PHE A 36 13.58 -7.77 -12.21
C PHE A 36 14.78 -6.94 -12.67
N SER A 37 14.56 -5.92 -13.52
CA SER A 37 15.63 -5.05 -14.02
C SER A 37 16.27 -4.18 -12.94
N ALA A 38 15.59 -3.97 -11.81
CA ALA A 38 16.06 -3.19 -10.68
C ALA A 38 16.52 -4.06 -9.50
N GLY A 39 16.35 -5.39 -9.55
CA GLY A 39 16.64 -6.27 -8.43
C GLY A 39 15.75 -5.98 -7.22
N ILE A 40 14.46 -5.68 -7.45
CA ILE A 40 13.53 -5.26 -6.40
C ILE A 40 12.27 -6.13 -6.39
N VAL A 41 11.85 -6.53 -5.18
CA VAL A 41 10.47 -6.91 -4.89
C VAL A 41 9.82 -5.72 -4.19
N ARG A 42 8.77 -5.15 -4.80
CA ARG A 42 8.04 -4.01 -4.26
C ARG A 42 6.75 -4.49 -3.61
N VAL A 43 6.46 -3.96 -2.44
CA VAL A 43 5.11 -3.99 -1.86
C VAL A 43 4.58 -2.56 -1.84
N GLU A 44 3.40 -2.36 -2.44
CA GLU A 44 2.77 -1.05 -2.53
C GLU A 44 1.27 -1.12 -2.27
N LEU A 45 0.70 -0.08 -1.69
CA LEU A 45 -0.74 0.10 -1.63
C LEU A 45 -1.19 0.88 -2.86
N VAL A 46 -2.14 0.35 -3.62
CA VAL A 46 -2.62 0.97 -4.86
C VAL A 46 -4.03 1.50 -4.63
N ALA A 47 -4.23 2.78 -4.96
CA ALA A 47 -5.55 3.40 -5.01
C ALA A 47 -6.09 3.38 -6.44
N ASP A 48 -7.28 2.82 -6.66
CA ASP A 48 -7.81 2.53 -8.00
C ASP A 48 -9.11 3.29 -8.32
N SER A 49 -10.03 3.41 -7.35
CA SER A 49 -11.38 3.90 -7.57
C SER A 49 -11.99 4.45 -6.28
N GLY A 50 -12.87 5.43 -6.37
CA GLY A 50 -13.36 6.17 -5.21
C GLY A 50 -14.39 7.23 -5.58
N GLU A 51 -14.94 7.90 -4.57
CA GLU A 51 -15.91 8.98 -4.72
C GLU A 51 -15.49 10.21 -3.92
N GLY A 52 -15.89 11.38 -4.40
CA GLY A 52 -15.55 12.66 -3.77
C GLY A 52 -14.97 13.67 -4.77
N ASP A 53 -14.42 14.74 -4.21
CA ASP A 53 -13.72 15.78 -4.93
C ASP A 53 -12.41 15.27 -5.56
N ASP A 54 -12.19 15.57 -6.84
CA ASP A 54 -11.06 15.02 -7.60
C ASP A 54 -9.70 15.50 -7.06
N ASP A 55 -9.59 16.75 -6.57
CA ASP A 55 -8.33 17.27 -6.01
C ASP A 55 -8.01 16.57 -4.67
N VAL A 56 -9.03 16.32 -3.84
CA VAL A 56 -8.86 15.57 -2.59
C VAL A 56 -8.48 14.12 -2.86
N ARG A 57 -9.11 13.50 -3.86
CA ARG A 57 -8.80 12.13 -4.30
C ARG A 57 -7.39 12.00 -4.86
N GLU A 58 -6.91 12.97 -5.62
CA GLU A 58 -5.51 13.01 -6.04
C GLU A 58 -4.57 13.09 -4.84
N ALA A 59 -4.88 13.92 -3.84
CA ALA A 59 -4.10 14.00 -2.62
C ALA A 59 -4.08 12.68 -1.81
N LEU A 60 -5.20 11.95 -1.77
CA LEU A 60 -5.28 10.60 -1.16
C LEU A 60 -4.34 9.62 -1.88
N ARG A 61 -4.38 9.59 -3.21
CA ARG A 61 -3.51 8.72 -4.03
C ARG A 61 -2.03 9.04 -3.82
N GLU A 62 -1.68 10.33 -3.80
CA GLU A 62 -0.31 10.75 -3.57
C GLU A 62 0.17 10.41 -2.15
N TYR A 63 -0.68 10.56 -1.14
CA TYR A 63 -0.36 10.14 0.22
C TYR A 63 -0.06 8.64 0.29
N VAL A 64 -0.88 7.82 -0.36
CA VAL A 64 -0.69 6.38 -0.42
C VAL A 64 0.66 6.04 -1.07
N LYS A 65 0.96 6.60 -2.24
CA LYS A 65 2.23 6.36 -2.95
C LYS A 65 3.46 6.78 -2.15
N GLN A 66 3.36 7.83 -1.33
CA GLN A 66 4.50 8.34 -0.56
C GLN A 66 4.77 7.54 0.71
N ASN A 67 3.74 6.93 1.33
CA ASN A 67 3.85 6.31 2.64
C ASN A 67 3.71 4.78 2.63
N TYR A 68 3.07 4.21 1.61
CA TYR A 68 2.74 2.78 1.54
C TYR A 68 3.41 2.13 0.34
N VAL A 69 4.68 2.45 0.10
CA VAL A 69 5.54 1.79 -0.89
C VAL A 69 6.85 1.42 -0.22
N VAL A 70 7.25 0.16 -0.33
CA VAL A 70 8.54 -0.33 0.12
C VAL A 70 9.17 -1.19 -0.96
N ASP A 71 10.46 -0.93 -1.20
CA ASP A 71 11.31 -1.67 -2.13
C ASP A 71 12.27 -2.57 -1.37
N ILE A 72 12.12 -3.88 -1.52
CA ILE A 72 12.99 -4.88 -0.92
C ILE A 72 14.01 -5.33 -1.97
N GLN A 73 15.29 -5.19 -1.64
CA GLN A 73 16.37 -5.65 -2.51
C GLN A 73 16.33 -7.18 -2.64
N CYS A 74 16.50 -7.66 -3.88
CA CYS A 74 16.41 -9.07 -4.24
C CYS A 74 17.40 -9.38 -5.37
N ASP A 75 18.33 -10.29 -5.11
CA ASP A 75 19.10 -10.96 -6.16
C ASP A 75 18.25 -12.09 -6.77
N PHE A 76 17.68 -11.83 -7.94
CA PHE A 76 16.90 -12.83 -8.68
C PHE A 76 17.75 -13.98 -9.26
N GLY A 77 19.07 -13.95 -9.10
CA GLY A 77 19.95 -15.07 -9.37
C GLY A 77 20.05 -16.08 -8.21
N ASP A 78 19.58 -15.72 -7.01
CA ASP A 78 19.63 -16.56 -5.82
C ASP A 78 18.21 -16.90 -5.33
N GLU A 79 17.82 -18.18 -5.45
CA GLU A 79 16.50 -18.66 -5.00
C GLU A 79 16.24 -18.41 -3.51
N ALA A 80 17.28 -18.46 -2.67
CA ALA A 80 17.13 -18.17 -1.25
C ALA A 80 16.82 -16.69 -1.01
N ASP A 81 17.42 -15.80 -1.80
CA ASP A 81 17.19 -14.36 -1.71
C ASP A 81 15.81 -13.96 -2.25
N ILE A 82 15.36 -14.61 -3.32
CA ILE A 82 13.97 -14.48 -3.82
C ILE A 82 12.97 -14.90 -2.73
N SER A 83 13.18 -16.07 -2.12
CA SER A 83 12.29 -16.57 -1.07
C SER A 83 12.24 -15.62 0.14
N ARG A 84 13.39 -15.07 0.54
CA ARG A 84 13.49 -14.06 1.60
C ARG A 84 12.69 -12.80 1.24
N ALA A 85 12.98 -12.19 0.10
CA ALA A 85 12.36 -10.93 -0.31
C ALA A 85 10.85 -11.03 -0.48
N VAL A 86 10.36 -12.12 -1.08
CA VAL A 86 8.92 -12.39 -1.21
C VAL A 86 8.27 -12.62 0.16
N SER A 87 8.92 -13.36 1.06
CA SER A 87 8.38 -13.62 2.40
C SER A 87 8.26 -12.31 3.21
N GLU A 88 9.24 -11.42 3.07
CA GLU A 88 9.23 -10.09 3.69
C GLU A 88 8.10 -9.21 3.13
N ALA A 89 7.94 -9.16 1.81
CA ALA A 89 6.84 -8.44 1.16
C ALA A 89 5.46 -8.95 1.61
N VAL A 90 5.31 -10.27 1.70
CA VAL A 90 4.09 -10.94 2.19
C VAL A 90 3.82 -10.60 3.65
N ALA A 91 4.84 -10.60 4.50
CA ALA A 91 4.68 -10.25 5.91
C ALA A 91 4.22 -8.80 6.11
N ILE A 92 4.73 -7.84 5.31
CA ILE A 92 4.29 -6.44 5.34
C ILE A 92 2.81 -6.35 4.92
N ARG A 93 2.45 -6.98 3.80
CA ARG A 93 1.06 -7.04 3.32
C ARG A 93 0.12 -7.63 4.36
N ASP A 94 0.48 -8.77 4.94
CA ASP A 94 -0.40 -9.49 5.87
C ASP A 94 -0.59 -8.72 7.18
N ARG A 95 0.43 -7.98 7.66
CA ARG A 95 0.28 -7.05 8.79
C ARG A 95 -0.72 -5.94 8.47
N PHE A 96 -0.63 -5.35 7.28
CA PHE A 96 -1.58 -4.33 6.84
C PHE A 96 -3.01 -4.86 6.77
N LEU A 97 -3.20 -6.02 6.15
CA LEU A 97 -4.52 -6.68 6.05
C LEU A 97 -5.08 -7.10 7.42
N ALA A 98 -4.23 -7.32 8.42
CA ALA A 98 -4.65 -7.58 9.80
C ALA A 98 -5.08 -6.31 10.57
N GLY A 99 -5.14 -5.15 9.92
CA GLY A 99 -5.56 -3.88 10.53
C GLY A 99 -4.43 -3.03 11.09
N ASN A 100 -3.17 -3.41 10.88
CA ASN A 100 -2.04 -2.57 11.25
C ASN A 100 -1.72 -1.61 10.11
N TYR A 101 -2.28 -0.40 10.15
CA TYR A 101 -2.15 0.59 9.07
C TYR A 101 -1.01 1.59 9.28
N VAL A 102 0.06 1.22 9.97
CA VAL A 102 1.28 2.05 9.95
C VAL A 102 1.89 2.08 8.54
N SER A 103 2.75 3.05 8.24
CA SER A 103 3.37 3.13 6.91
C SER A 103 4.22 1.88 6.64
N PHE A 104 4.36 1.46 5.37
CA PHE A 104 5.11 0.23 5.06
C PHE A 104 6.58 0.34 5.47
N GLY A 105 7.18 1.53 5.36
CA GLY A 105 8.55 1.78 5.81
C GLY A 105 8.75 1.65 7.33
N GLU A 106 7.67 1.77 8.12
CA GLU A 106 7.70 1.53 9.57
C GLU A 106 7.45 0.05 9.93
N MET A 107 7.00 -0.78 8.98
CA MET A 107 6.78 -2.22 9.18
C MET A 107 7.95 -3.10 8.75
N ALA A 108 8.69 -2.65 7.72
CA ALA A 108 9.85 -3.34 7.17
C ALA A 108 11.03 -3.31 8.15
#